data_AF-A0A0R1YRJ2-F1
#
_entry.id   AF-A0A0R1YRJ2-F1
#
_cell.length_a   1.000
_cell.length_b   1.000
_cell.length_c   1.000
_cell.angle_alpha   90.00
_cell.angle_beta   90.00
_cell.angle_gamma   90.00
#
_symmetry.space_group_name_H-M   'P 1'
#
loop_
_entity.id
_entity.type
_entity.pdbx_description
1 polymer ?
#
loop_
_entity_poly.entity_id
_entity_poly.type
_entity_poly.pdbx_seq_one_letter_code
_entity_poly.pdbx_strand_id
1 'polypeptide(L)'
;MKKRLLTICLSGLVALGLAGCAANSGGASSSSKSSSESSTSSTTTQSTTSSSTHDSQKSSIVSHHQRAVKVTYTNLSDTARLDDEYREEHLYQSVPGTVKQNRIYQWDAQNVSDHQTVYIDKKAVATFKDDDDQNEYDHEDFYRIAFSKHATHHYWVNDDVIDHDLHHDNDIDD
;
A
#
# COMPACT_ATOMS: atom_id res chain seq x y z
N MET A 1 -38.01 37.45 -4.01
CA MET A 1 -38.76 36.71 -2.95
C MET A 1 -39.76 35.77 -3.61
N LYS A 2 -39.63 34.46 -3.36
CA LYS A 2 -40.70 33.43 -3.25
C LYS A 2 -40.03 32.06 -3.32
N LYS A 3 -39.78 31.51 -2.13
CA LYS A 3 -39.27 30.16 -1.90
C LYS A 3 -40.35 29.15 -2.27
N ARG A 4 -39.99 28.03 -2.91
CA ARG A 4 -40.81 26.82 -2.89
C ARG A 4 -40.01 25.71 -2.22
N LEU A 5 -40.67 25.10 -1.26
CA LEU A 5 -40.22 24.17 -0.23
C LEU A 5 -41.14 22.94 -0.33
N LEU A 6 -40.70 21.81 0.23
CA LEU A 6 -41.39 20.52 0.42
C LEU A 6 -41.41 19.57 -0.80
N THR A 7 -41.20 18.24 -0.69
CA THR A 7 -41.10 17.37 0.49
C THR A 7 -40.49 16.00 0.16
N ILE A 8 -39.89 15.42 1.20
CA ILE A 8 -39.24 14.10 1.39
C ILE A 8 -40.26 12.96 1.53
N CYS A 9 -39.95 11.77 1.01
CA CYS A 9 -40.30 10.43 1.55
C CYS A 9 -39.14 9.50 1.12
N LEU A 10 -38.18 9.07 1.95
CA LEU A 10 -38.18 8.23 3.17
C LEU A 10 -38.67 6.78 2.97
N SER A 11 -37.71 5.86 3.17
CA SER A 11 -37.83 4.45 3.59
C SER A 11 -37.90 3.35 2.51
N GLY A 12 -36.87 2.49 2.50
CA GLY A 12 -36.81 1.22 1.80
C GLY A 12 -35.72 0.30 2.37
N LEU A 13 -36.06 -0.29 3.52
CA LEU A 13 -35.41 -1.31 4.36
C LEU A 13 -34.17 -2.11 3.87
N VAL A 14 -33.25 -2.18 4.83
CA VAL A 14 -32.14 -3.11 5.06
C VAL A 14 -32.60 -4.59 4.99
N ALA A 15 -31.80 -5.43 4.32
CA ALA A 15 -31.75 -6.86 4.59
C ALA A 15 -30.29 -7.29 4.85
N LEU A 16 -29.99 -7.50 6.13
CA LEU A 16 -28.78 -8.12 6.64
C LEU A 16 -28.90 -9.63 6.43
N GLY A 17 -27.99 -10.22 5.65
CA GLY A 17 -27.79 -11.67 5.59
C GLY A 17 -26.57 -12.06 6.41
N LEU A 18 -26.80 -12.52 7.64
CA LEU A 18 -25.80 -13.20 8.49
C LEU A 18 -26.34 -14.59 8.88
N ALA A 19 -25.69 -15.65 8.38
CA ALA A 19 -25.62 -17.01 8.96
C ALA A 19 -24.77 -17.87 7.99
N GLY A 20 -23.87 -18.75 8.40
CA GLY A 20 -23.52 -19.21 9.75
C GLY A 20 -22.25 -20.06 9.72
N CYS A 21 -21.65 -20.22 10.89
CA CYS A 21 -20.47 -21.03 11.17
C CYS A 21 -20.81 -22.52 11.20
N ALA A 22 -19.87 -23.37 10.79
CA ALA A 22 -19.76 -24.73 11.31
C ALA A 22 -18.28 -25.14 11.38
N ALA A 23 -17.79 -25.34 12.60
CA ALA A 23 -16.54 -26.03 12.89
C ALA A 23 -16.83 -27.50 13.22
N ASN A 24 -15.93 -28.42 12.83
CA ASN A 24 -15.28 -29.39 13.73
C ASN A 24 -14.82 -30.66 12.99
N SER A 25 -13.52 -30.93 13.05
CA SER A 25 -12.88 -32.18 13.49
C SER A 25 -11.38 -32.00 13.27
N GLY A 26 -10.45 -32.44 14.10
CA GLY A 26 -10.44 -33.20 15.34
C GLY A 26 -8.96 -33.49 15.57
N GLY A 27 -8.46 -33.29 16.78
CA GLY A 27 -7.03 -33.46 17.04
C GLY A 27 -6.69 -33.15 18.49
N ALA A 28 -6.82 -34.16 19.33
CA ALA A 28 -6.49 -34.12 20.74
C ALA A 28 -5.01 -33.86 20.98
N SER A 29 -4.68 -33.07 22.01
CA SER A 29 -3.71 -33.50 23.03
C SER A 29 -3.74 -32.56 24.24
N SER A 30 -3.74 -33.21 25.39
CA SER A 30 -3.72 -32.72 26.76
C SER A 30 -2.52 -31.84 27.09
N SER A 31 -2.71 -30.81 27.92
CA SER A 31 -2.10 -30.73 29.26
C SER A 31 -2.48 -29.43 30.00
N SER A 32 -2.25 -29.50 31.30
CA SER A 32 -2.84 -28.82 32.45
C SER A 32 -2.36 -27.39 32.78
N LYS A 33 -3.29 -26.63 33.41
CA LYS A 33 -3.14 -25.65 34.52
C LYS A 33 -2.45 -24.28 34.27
N SER A 34 -3.18 -23.17 34.47
CA SER A 34 -3.12 -22.26 35.66
C SER A 34 -3.52 -20.79 35.34
N SER A 35 -4.31 -20.19 36.24
CA SER A 35 -4.35 -18.77 36.70
C SER A 35 -4.46 -17.58 35.72
N SER A 36 -5.63 -16.93 35.81
CA SER A 36 -5.91 -15.48 35.99
C SER A 36 -4.88 -14.41 35.59
N GLU A 37 -5.33 -13.59 34.64
CA GLU A 37 -5.26 -12.10 34.52
C GLU A 37 -3.98 -11.36 34.93
N SER A 38 -3.34 -10.72 33.95
CA SER A 38 -3.00 -9.28 33.96
C SER A 38 -2.51 -8.81 32.58
N SER A 39 -2.82 -7.56 32.29
CA SER A 39 -2.69 -6.74 31.08
C SER A 39 -1.31 -6.72 30.41
N THR A 40 -1.26 -6.74 29.07
CA THR A 40 -0.28 -5.94 28.30
C THR A 40 -0.74 -5.78 26.85
N SER A 41 -0.84 -4.54 26.39
CA SER A 41 -0.97 -4.19 24.98
C SER A 41 0.30 -4.58 24.23
N SER A 42 0.15 -5.31 23.12
CA SER A 42 1.25 -5.55 22.19
C SER A 42 0.70 -5.63 20.77
N THR A 43 0.93 -4.52 20.04
CA THR A 43 0.90 -4.45 18.57
C THR A 43 1.77 -5.57 18.02
N THR A 44 1.15 -6.60 17.46
CA THR A 44 1.87 -7.67 16.75
C THR A 44 1.86 -7.31 15.28
N THR A 45 2.90 -6.60 14.83
CA THR A 45 3.28 -6.56 13.42
C THR A 45 3.68 -7.99 13.05
N GLN A 46 2.80 -8.68 12.32
CA GLN A 46 3.01 -10.08 11.95
C GLN A 46 3.97 -10.14 10.76
N SER A 47 5.27 -10.10 11.02
CA SER A 47 6.30 -10.49 10.05
C SER A 47 6.22 -12.00 9.85
N THR A 48 5.51 -12.45 8.80
CA THR A 48 5.52 -13.86 8.42
C THR A 48 6.84 -14.20 7.74
N THR A 49 7.82 -14.64 8.54
CA THR A 49 9.02 -15.32 8.05
C THR A 49 8.60 -16.67 7.46
N SER A 50 8.54 -16.74 6.12
CA SER A 50 8.30 -18.00 5.41
C SER A 50 9.64 -18.66 5.11
N SER A 51 9.81 -19.88 5.61
CA SER A 51 10.99 -20.73 5.43
C SER A 51 11.23 -21.08 3.97
N SER A 52 12.49 -20.98 3.58
CA SER A 52 13.05 -21.15 2.24
C SER A 52 12.87 -22.57 1.68
N THR A 53 12.32 -22.65 0.46
CA THR A 53 12.71 -23.68 -0.51
C THR A 53 13.21 -22.97 -1.76
N HIS A 54 14.44 -23.31 -2.17
CA HIS A 54 15.12 -22.78 -3.34
C HIS A 54 14.34 -23.14 -4.62
N ASP A 55 13.69 -22.15 -5.22
CA ASP A 55 13.43 -22.11 -6.65
C ASP A 55 13.72 -20.68 -7.12
N SER A 56 14.43 -20.54 -8.25
CA SER A 56 14.79 -19.26 -8.86
C SER A 56 13.59 -18.65 -9.57
N GLN A 57 12.47 -18.56 -8.85
CA GLN A 57 11.27 -17.83 -9.22
C GLN A 57 11.34 -16.49 -8.52
N LYS A 58 11.30 -15.41 -9.31
CA LYS A 58 11.19 -14.01 -8.89
C LYS A 58 10.05 -13.89 -7.86
N SER A 59 10.35 -14.03 -6.56
CA SER A 59 9.32 -14.19 -5.53
C SER A 59 8.53 -12.89 -5.43
N SER A 60 7.27 -12.95 -5.82
CA SER A 60 6.36 -11.82 -5.70
C SER A 60 5.36 -12.10 -4.58
N ILE A 61 5.32 -11.22 -3.59
CA ILE A 61 4.35 -11.30 -2.49
C ILE A 61 3.07 -10.62 -2.98
N VAL A 62 1.90 -11.06 -2.50
CA VAL A 62 0.62 -10.40 -2.79
C VAL A 62 0.12 -9.73 -1.52
N SER A 63 -0.09 -8.41 -1.55
CA SER A 63 -0.76 -7.70 -0.47
C SER A 63 -2.27 -7.64 -0.70
N HIS A 64 -3.02 -7.70 0.40
CA HIS A 64 -4.47 -7.91 0.42
C HIS A 64 -5.21 -6.77 1.13
N HIS A 65 -5.10 -5.54 0.64
CA HIS A 65 -5.76 -4.40 1.28
C HIS A 65 -6.20 -3.36 0.25
N GLN A 66 -7.44 -3.47 -0.27
CA GLN A 66 -8.05 -2.37 -1.00
C GLN A 66 -8.66 -1.39 0.02
N ARG A 67 -7.98 -0.27 0.26
CA ARG A 67 -8.35 0.73 1.27
C ARG A 67 -8.30 2.19 0.78
N ALA A 68 -7.75 2.45 -0.40
CA ALA A 68 -7.72 3.79 -0.95
C ALA A 68 -9.15 4.26 -1.27
N VAL A 69 -9.55 5.40 -0.72
CA VAL A 69 -10.88 5.99 -0.96
C VAL A 69 -10.89 6.86 -2.22
N LYS A 70 -9.73 7.38 -2.61
CA LYS A 70 -9.54 8.19 -3.83
C LYS A 70 -8.10 8.02 -4.31
N VAL A 71 -7.90 8.07 -5.63
CA VAL A 71 -6.57 8.12 -6.23
C VAL A 71 -6.61 9.13 -7.38
N THR A 72 -5.63 10.04 -7.39
CA THR A 72 -5.46 10.99 -8.49
C THR A 72 -4.15 10.68 -9.21
N TYR A 73 -4.15 10.72 -10.54
CA TYR A 73 -2.96 10.43 -11.35
C TYR A 73 -2.55 11.65 -12.17
N THR A 74 -1.25 11.90 -12.20
CA THR A 74 -0.62 12.95 -13.01
C THR A 74 0.42 12.33 -13.92
N ASN A 75 0.42 12.70 -15.20
CA ASN A 75 1.49 12.27 -16.13
C ASN A 75 2.73 13.13 -15.92
N LEU A 76 3.88 12.49 -15.94
CA LEU A 76 5.19 13.13 -15.81
C LEU A 76 6.10 12.69 -16.96
N SER A 77 7.24 13.35 -17.09
CA SER A 77 8.33 12.95 -17.96
C SER A 77 9.63 13.38 -17.30
N ASP A 78 9.99 12.66 -16.25
CA ASP A 78 11.07 13.04 -15.35
C ASP A 78 12.04 11.89 -15.09
N THR A 79 13.14 12.19 -14.42
CA THR A 79 14.10 11.22 -13.90
C THR A 79 14.49 11.59 -12.49
N ALA A 80 14.65 10.60 -11.63
CA ALA A 80 15.12 10.82 -10.27
C ALA A 80 16.12 9.73 -9.86
N ARG A 81 16.89 10.01 -8.80
CA ARG A 81 17.80 9.03 -8.20
C ARG A 81 17.03 8.24 -7.14
N LEU A 82 17.35 6.95 -6.99
CA LEU A 82 16.89 6.21 -5.83
C LEU A 82 17.58 6.76 -4.58
N ASP A 83 16.81 6.90 -3.50
CA ASP A 83 17.30 7.22 -2.16
C ASP A 83 18.24 6.12 -1.64
N ASP A 84 19.05 6.42 -0.62
CA ASP A 84 19.99 5.47 -0.03
C ASP A 84 19.27 4.31 0.70
N GLU A 85 18.07 4.59 1.24
CA GLU A 85 17.24 3.64 1.99
C GLU A 85 16.14 3.00 1.13
N TYR A 86 16.20 3.14 -0.20
CA TYR A 86 15.18 2.64 -1.13
C TYR A 86 14.81 1.15 -0.96
N ARG A 87 15.73 0.36 -0.38
CA ARG A 87 15.55 -1.09 -0.15
C ARG A 87 14.62 -1.40 1.02
N GLU A 88 14.33 -0.45 1.90
CA GLU A 88 13.36 -0.60 2.99
C GLU A 88 11.92 -0.62 2.45
N GLU A 89 11.72 0.01 1.30
CA GLU A 89 10.45 0.10 0.61
C GLU A 89 10.23 -1.02 -0.42
N HIS A 90 9.08 -0.97 -1.10
CA HIS A 90 8.63 -2.03 -2.01
C HIS A 90 8.35 -1.54 -3.43
N LEU A 91 8.49 -2.46 -4.39
CA LEU A 91 8.05 -2.29 -5.77
C LEU A 91 6.66 -2.88 -5.95
N TYR A 92 5.69 -2.10 -6.39
CA TYR A 92 4.31 -2.54 -6.57
C TYR A 92 3.90 -2.60 -8.04
N GLN A 93 2.99 -3.52 -8.39
CA GLN A 93 2.39 -3.56 -9.72
C GLN A 93 1.35 -2.44 -9.92
N SER A 94 0.61 -2.10 -8.88
CA SER A 94 -0.38 -1.01 -8.84
C SER A 94 -0.11 -0.13 -7.63
N VAL A 95 -0.71 1.07 -7.58
CA VAL A 95 -0.64 1.92 -6.38
C VAL A 95 -1.18 1.14 -5.18
N PRO A 96 -0.44 1.06 -4.04
CA PRO A 96 -0.93 0.42 -2.83
C PRO A 96 -2.33 0.89 -2.42
N GLY A 97 -3.14 -0.02 -1.89
CA GLY A 97 -4.50 0.32 -1.48
C GLY A 97 -5.57 0.36 -2.58
N THR A 98 -5.19 0.34 -3.86
CA THR A 98 -6.15 0.55 -4.97
C THR A 98 -6.81 -0.71 -5.51
N VAL A 99 -6.15 -1.86 -5.33
CA VAL A 99 -6.61 -3.17 -5.81
C VAL A 99 -6.68 -4.16 -4.65
N LYS A 100 -7.57 -5.15 -4.75
CA LYS A 100 -7.73 -6.19 -3.70
C LYS A 100 -6.51 -7.06 -3.52
N GLN A 101 -5.78 -7.29 -4.59
CA GLN A 101 -4.56 -8.10 -4.64
C GLN A 101 -3.54 -7.33 -5.44
N ASN A 102 -2.52 -6.83 -4.75
CA ASN A 102 -1.43 -6.11 -5.40
C ASN A 102 -0.18 -6.95 -5.36
N ARG A 103 0.47 -7.11 -6.51
CA ARG A 103 1.74 -7.82 -6.58
C ARG A 103 2.86 -6.90 -6.12
N ILE A 104 3.66 -7.40 -5.20
CA ILE A 104 4.86 -6.79 -4.65
C ILE A 104 6.08 -7.53 -5.20
N TYR A 105 7.05 -6.78 -5.69
CA TYR A 105 8.34 -7.28 -6.15
C TYR A 105 9.43 -6.83 -5.20
N GLN A 106 10.51 -7.61 -5.14
CA GLN A 106 11.70 -7.27 -4.37
C GLN A 106 12.74 -6.58 -5.25
N TRP A 107 13.48 -5.66 -4.63
CA TRP A 107 14.57 -4.90 -5.26
C TRP A 107 15.71 -5.78 -5.74
N ASP A 108 16.10 -6.80 -4.96
CA ASP A 108 17.21 -7.71 -5.28
C ASP A 108 17.02 -8.41 -6.63
N ALA A 109 15.77 -8.67 -7.01
CA ALA A 109 15.45 -9.30 -8.28
C ALA A 109 15.47 -8.34 -9.49
N GLN A 110 15.75 -7.05 -9.28
CA GLN A 110 15.82 -6.04 -10.34
C GLN A 110 17.26 -5.68 -10.74
N ASN A 111 18.28 -6.18 -10.02
CA ASN A 111 19.70 -5.93 -10.30
C ASN A 111 20.02 -4.43 -10.42
N VAL A 112 19.52 -3.65 -9.47
CA VAL A 112 19.68 -2.19 -9.42
C VAL A 112 21.01 -1.85 -8.76
N SER A 113 21.73 -0.86 -9.30
CA SER A 113 22.93 -0.33 -8.66
C SER A 113 22.58 0.67 -7.56
N ASP A 114 23.52 0.92 -6.67
CA ASP A 114 23.42 2.03 -5.72
C ASP A 114 23.29 3.35 -6.49
N HIS A 115 22.46 4.26 -5.97
CA HIS A 115 22.15 5.56 -6.58
C HIS A 115 21.69 5.49 -8.05
N GLN A 116 21.04 4.40 -8.46
CA GLN A 116 20.52 4.26 -9.82
C GLN A 116 19.55 5.39 -10.17
N THR A 117 19.73 6.01 -11.34
CA THR A 117 18.71 6.91 -11.91
C THR A 117 17.58 6.09 -12.53
N VAL A 118 16.34 6.41 -12.16
CA VAL A 118 15.11 5.83 -12.70
C VAL A 118 14.33 6.86 -13.52
N TYR A 119 13.48 6.37 -14.41
CA TYR A 119 12.60 7.18 -15.25
C TYR A 119 11.20 7.18 -14.66
N ILE A 120 10.60 8.37 -14.51
CA ILE A 120 9.28 8.56 -13.94
C ILE A 120 8.33 9.09 -15.01
N ASP A 121 7.21 8.39 -15.20
CA ASP A 121 6.20 8.79 -16.19
C ASP A 121 4.82 9.09 -15.60
N LYS A 122 4.59 8.77 -14.31
CA LYS A 122 3.38 9.12 -13.57
C LYS A 122 3.65 9.34 -12.09
N LYS A 123 2.89 10.24 -11.49
CA LYS A 123 2.67 10.35 -10.04
C LYS A 123 1.23 9.95 -9.72
N ALA A 124 1.03 9.37 -8.55
CA ALA A 124 -0.28 9.11 -7.96
C ALA A 124 -0.32 9.67 -6.54
N VAL A 125 -1.45 10.27 -6.17
CA VAL A 125 -1.76 10.65 -4.78
C VAL A 125 -2.91 9.75 -4.34
N ALA A 126 -2.64 8.84 -3.41
CA ALA A 126 -3.63 7.93 -2.84
C ALA A 126 -4.14 8.49 -1.51
N THR A 127 -5.46 8.59 -1.40
CA THR A 127 -6.13 9.05 -0.17
C THR A 127 -6.63 7.86 0.62
N PHE A 128 -6.30 7.82 1.90
CA PHE A 128 -6.74 6.81 2.86
C PHE A 128 -7.56 7.45 3.97
N LYS A 129 -8.43 6.67 4.58
CA LYS A 129 -9.10 7.12 5.80
C LYS A 129 -8.10 6.97 6.94
N ASP A 130 -7.95 8.00 7.75
CA ASP A 130 -7.11 7.93 8.94
C ASP A 130 -7.70 6.88 9.91
N ASP A 131 -6.82 6.04 10.47
CA ASP A 131 -7.20 4.94 11.35
C ASP A 131 -7.57 5.44 12.76
N ASP A 132 -6.97 6.55 13.22
CA ASP A 132 -7.15 7.17 14.54
C ASP A 132 -8.28 8.22 14.56
N ASP A 133 -8.45 9.01 13.49
CA ASP A 133 -9.59 9.92 13.32
C ASP A 133 -10.37 9.65 12.02
N GLN A 134 -11.58 9.11 12.20
CA GLN A 134 -12.46 8.75 11.10
C GLN A 134 -12.99 9.94 10.26
N ASN A 135 -12.69 11.18 10.64
CA ASN A 135 -12.99 12.39 9.88
C ASN A 135 -11.78 12.97 9.12
N GLU A 136 -10.60 12.40 9.33
CA GLU A 136 -9.37 12.81 8.67
C GLU A 136 -8.98 11.83 7.56
N TYR A 137 -8.12 12.30 6.67
CA TYR A 137 -7.66 11.55 5.52
C TYR A 137 -6.16 11.72 5.34
N ASP A 138 -5.47 10.60 5.21
CA ASP A 138 -4.05 10.58 4.85
C ASP A 138 -3.88 10.62 3.33
N HIS A 139 -2.74 11.15 2.92
CA HIS A 139 -2.33 11.25 1.53
C HIS A 139 -0.93 10.68 1.38
N GLU A 140 -0.81 9.61 0.60
CA GLU A 140 0.48 9.00 0.26
C GLU A 140 0.77 9.24 -1.22
N ASP A 141 1.98 9.69 -1.51
CA ASP A 141 2.47 9.92 -2.86
C ASP A 141 3.20 8.68 -3.39
N PHE A 142 2.98 8.38 -4.67
CA PHE A 142 3.61 7.27 -5.37
C PHE A 142 4.08 7.67 -6.76
N TYR A 143 5.19 7.12 -7.20
CA TYR A 143 5.70 7.31 -8.56
C TYR A 143 5.72 6.01 -9.33
N ARG A 144 5.43 6.09 -10.62
CA ARG A 144 5.62 4.98 -11.53
C ARG A 144 6.98 5.08 -12.19
N ILE A 145 7.86 4.17 -11.81
CA ILE A 145 9.27 4.13 -12.22
C ILE A 145 9.54 3.05 -13.27
N ALA A 146 10.57 3.29 -14.07
CA ALA A 146 11.21 2.34 -14.96
C ALA A 146 12.74 2.44 -14.83
N PHE A 147 13.44 1.30 -14.84
CA PHE A 147 14.91 1.24 -14.76
C PHE A 147 15.61 1.59 -16.09
N SER A 148 14.86 1.81 -17.16
CA SER A 148 15.38 2.32 -18.42
C SER A 148 14.30 3.09 -19.18
N LYS A 149 14.70 4.05 -20.03
CA LYS A 149 13.81 4.93 -20.80
C LYS A 149 12.78 4.18 -21.66
N HIS A 150 13.12 2.97 -22.11
CA HIS A 150 12.30 2.17 -23.01
C HIS A 150 11.83 0.86 -22.36
N ALA A 151 11.81 0.80 -21.03
CA ALA A 151 11.32 -0.37 -20.32
C ALA A 151 9.85 -0.62 -20.65
N THR A 152 9.51 -1.89 -20.88
CA THR A 152 8.12 -2.33 -21.01
C THR A 152 7.47 -2.55 -19.65
N HIS A 153 8.28 -2.78 -18.62
CA HIS A 153 7.83 -3.01 -17.26
C HIS A 153 8.04 -1.77 -16.40
N HIS A 154 7.03 -1.46 -15.59
CA HIS A 154 7.01 -0.32 -14.68
C HIS A 154 6.57 -0.80 -13.31
N TYR A 155 7.00 -0.07 -12.28
CA TYR A 155 6.65 -0.34 -10.90
C TYR A 155 6.16 0.93 -10.23
N TRP A 156 5.23 0.81 -9.30
CA TRP A 156 4.86 1.89 -8.39
C TRP A 156 5.73 1.79 -7.14
N VAL A 157 6.22 2.93 -6.65
CA VAL A 157 7.04 3.05 -5.43
C VAL A 157 6.53 4.23 -4.59
N ASN A 158 6.71 4.17 -3.28
CA ASN A 158 6.45 5.30 -2.38
C ASN A 158 7.39 6.47 -2.73
N ASP A 159 6.98 7.70 -2.41
CA ASP A 159 7.81 8.91 -2.50
C ASP A 159 9.15 8.76 -1.76
N ASP A 160 9.20 8.05 -0.64
CA ASP A 160 10.42 7.78 0.16
C ASP A 160 11.51 7.00 -0.60
N VAL A 161 11.18 6.37 -1.74
CA VAL A 161 12.16 5.68 -2.61
C VAL A 161 12.97 6.66 -3.46
N ILE A 162 12.49 7.90 -3.61
CA ILE A 162 13.06 8.91 -4.49
C ILE A 162 13.86 9.89 -3.65
N ASP A 163 15.10 10.13 -4.09
CA ASP A 163 15.97 11.15 -3.51
C ASP A 163 15.50 12.55 -3.95
N HIS A 164 14.98 13.32 -3.00
CA HIS A 164 14.49 14.69 -3.23
C HIS A 164 15.57 15.77 -3.07
N ASP A 165 16.72 15.44 -2.48
CA ASP A 165 17.78 16.40 -2.19
C ASP A 165 18.46 16.92 -3.47
N LEU A 166 18.32 16.18 -4.57
CA LEU A 166 18.82 16.57 -5.89
C LEU A 166 17.91 17.54 -6.66
N HIS A 167 16.70 17.82 -6.17
CA HIS A 167 15.76 18.74 -6.83
C HIS A 167 15.85 20.19 -6.31
N HIS A 168 16.81 20.51 -5.43
CA HIS A 168 16.95 21.83 -4.80
C HIS A 168 17.66 22.92 -5.64
N ASP A 169 18.11 22.63 -6.86
CA ASP A 169 18.89 23.59 -7.67
C ASP A 169 18.09 24.17 -8.86
N ASN A 170 16.98 24.86 -8.60
CA ASN A 170 16.39 25.80 -9.58
C ASN A 170 15.62 26.98 -8.98
N ASP A 171 15.84 27.33 -7.71
CA ASP A 171 15.50 28.67 -7.22
C ASP A 171 16.60 29.65 -7.69
N ILE A 172 16.60 29.93 -8.99
CA ILE A 172 17.19 31.17 -9.51
C ILE A 172 16.23 32.28 -9.11
N ASP A 173 16.64 33.05 -8.10
CA ASP A 173 16.11 34.38 -7.80
C ASP A 173 16.09 35.21 -9.10
N ASP A 174 14.89 35.55 -9.57
CA ASP A 174 14.63 36.58 -10.59
C ASP A 174 13.90 37.78 -9.95
#